data_AF-A0AAN6RTV0-F1
#
_entry.id   AF-A0AAN6RTV0-F1
#
_cell.length_a   1.000
_cell.length_b   1.000
_cell.length_c   1.000
_cell.angle_alpha   90.00
_cell.angle_beta   90.00
_cell.angle_gamma   90.00
#
_symmetry.space_group_name_H-M   'P 1'
#
loop_
_entity.id
_entity.type
_entity.pdbx_description
1 polymer ?
#
loop_
_entity_poly.entity_id
_entity_poly.type
_entity_poly.pdbx_seq_one_letter_code
_entity_poly.pdbx_strand_id
1 'polypeptide(L)'
;MHLSTLLTLTLPLGALAAPAADGSSRPPAHLNLLSARENLCSLKSPPQLCVPNASVTVEETALRAYKFYRAFVVDGDPRTMFSLIDNVYEQHHPGYASGPQTIWSLFCNGNKIGTEQGTSWCFDASTNMSYAKYSTVDRWKWVGGCVHEHWDQGEKLPAADKCYKLPANATGKP
;
A
#
# COMPACT_ATOMS: atom_id res chain seq x y z
N MET A 1 -70.40 2.29 -53.16
CA MET A 1 -69.46 3.06 -54.00
C MET A 1 -68.04 2.58 -53.71
N HIS A 2 -67.35 2.12 -54.76
CA HIS A 2 -65.89 1.98 -54.99
C HIS A 2 -65.02 1.37 -53.88
N LEU A 3 -64.41 0.18 -53.97
CA LEU A 3 -63.56 -0.49 -54.99
C LEU A 3 -62.10 0.03 -55.06
N SER A 4 -61.17 -0.85 -54.63
CA SER A 4 -59.74 -1.02 -55.02
C SER A 4 -58.74 0.09 -54.62
N THR A 5 -57.45 -0.15 -54.37
CA THR A 5 -56.53 -1.20 -54.86
C THR A 5 -55.28 -1.31 -53.96
N LEU A 6 -54.65 -2.49 -53.98
CA LEU A 6 -53.35 -2.89 -53.42
C LEU A 6 -52.16 -1.98 -53.78
N LEU A 7 -51.12 -1.97 -52.92
CA LEU A 7 -49.74 -2.15 -53.39
C LEU A 7 -48.85 -2.85 -52.34
N THR A 8 -48.24 -3.94 -52.80
CA THR A 8 -47.24 -4.82 -52.16
C THR A 8 -45.81 -4.27 -52.26
N LEU A 9 -44.97 -4.41 -51.23
CA LEU A 9 -43.49 -4.44 -51.32
C LEU A 9 -42.95 -5.28 -50.12
N THR A 10 -42.59 -6.56 -50.32
CA THR A 10 -41.23 -7.12 -50.51
C THR A 10 -40.31 -7.16 -49.28
N LEU A 11 -39.84 -8.39 -48.99
CA LEU A 11 -38.97 -8.91 -47.90
C LEU A 11 -37.59 -8.23 -47.74
N PRO A 12 -36.95 -8.44 -46.57
CA PRO A 12 -35.74 -9.27 -46.52
C PRO A 12 -35.78 -10.29 -45.36
N LEU A 13 -35.60 -11.58 -45.62
CA LEU A 13 -34.33 -12.34 -45.51
C LEU A 13 -33.48 -12.03 -44.26
N GLY A 14 -33.25 -13.08 -43.46
CA GLY A 14 -32.08 -13.21 -42.60
C GLY A 14 -32.40 -13.28 -41.11
N ALA A 15 -32.82 -14.45 -40.63
CA ALA A 15 -32.65 -14.79 -39.22
C ALA A 15 -31.13 -14.83 -38.95
N LEU A 16 -30.61 -13.77 -38.34
CA LEU A 16 -29.26 -13.71 -37.81
C LEU A 16 -29.11 -14.81 -36.76
N ALA A 17 -28.16 -15.70 -37.02
CA ALA A 17 -27.68 -16.70 -36.09
C ALA A 17 -27.36 -16.06 -34.73
N ALA A 18 -27.85 -16.70 -33.67
CA ALA A 18 -27.40 -16.41 -32.31
C ALA A 18 -25.88 -16.55 -32.24
N PRO A 19 -25.15 -15.62 -31.60
CA PRO A 19 -23.80 -15.93 -31.18
C PRO A 19 -23.93 -17.04 -30.15
N ALA A 20 -23.50 -18.25 -30.52
CA ALA A 20 -23.10 -19.25 -29.54
C ALA A 20 -22.11 -18.55 -28.61
N ALA A 21 -22.44 -18.53 -27.32
CA ALA A 21 -21.50 -18.17 -26.29
C ALA A 21 -20.38 -19.22 -26.33
N ASP A 22 -19.37 -18.97 -27.18
CA ASP A 22 -18.09 -19.61 -27.03
C ASP A 22 -17.55 -19.14 -25.69
N GLY A 23 -17.73 -20.02 -24.70
CA GLY A 23 -17.11 -19.98 -23.40
C GLY A 23 -15.60 -20.06 -23.56
N SER A 24 -15.00 -18.97 -24.01
CA SER A 24 -13.62 -18.62 -23.74
C SER A 24 -13.66 -17.42 -22.79
N SER A 25 -14.25 -17.63 -21.62
CA SER A 25 -13.88 -16.89 -20.43
C SER A 25 -12.45 -17.28 -20.09
N ARG A 26 -11.50 -16.76 -20.87
CA ARG A 26 -10.12 -16.62 -20.41
C ARG A 26 -10.24 -15.84 -19.11
N PRO A 27 -9.95 -16.45 -17.94
CA PRO A 27 -9.95 -15.69 -16.71
C PRO A 27 -8.98 -14.52 -16.93
N PRO A 28 -9.33 -13.29 -16.53
CA PRO A 28 -8.39 -12.20 -16.63
C PRO A 28 -7.10 -12.63 -15.92
N ALA A 29 -5.96 -12.25 -16.48
CA ALA A 29 -4.62 -12.59 -15.97
C ALA A 29 -4.31 -11.89 -14.63
N HIS A 30 -5.21 -12.00 -13.65
CA HIS A 30 -5.15 -11.43 -12.31
C HIS A 30 -4.79 -12.45 -11.23
N LEU A 31 -4.49 -13.71 -11.60
CA LEU A 31 -4.18 -14.76 -10.64
C LEU A 31 -2.86 -15.43 -10.98
N ASN A 32 -1.78 -14.70 -10.65
CA ASN A 32 -0.41 -15.11 -10.34
C ASN A 32 0.62 -14.06 -10.76
N LEU A 33 0.28 -12.77 -10.58
CA LEU A 33 1.30 -11.76 -10.33
C LEU A 33 1.87 -12.03 -8.94
N LEU A 34 2.93 -12.84 -8.88
CA LEU A 34 4.07 -12.45 -8.07
C LEU A 34 4.47 -11.07 -8.61
N SER A 35 3.79 -10.00 -8.16
CA SER A 35 4.01 -8.65 -8.67
C SER A 35 5.51 -8.41 -8.64
N ALA A 36 6.11 -8.26 -9.82
CA ALA A 36 7.51 -7.94 -9.92
C ALA A 36 7.73 -6.69 -9.05
N ARG A 37 8.63 -6.79 -8.07
CA ARG A 37 8.91 -5.67 -7.17
C ARG A 37 9.34 -4.47 -7.99
N GLU A 38 8.81 -3.30 -7.63
CA GLU A 38 9.12 -2.09 -8.38
C GLU A 38 10.52 -1.60 -8.02
N ASN A 39 11.43 -1.58 -8.98
CA ASN A 39 12.71 -0.89 -8.84
C ASN A 39 12.56 0.54 -9.39
N LEU A 40 12.56 1.50 -8.46
CA LEU A 40 12.38 2.91 -8.71
C LEU A 40 13.68 3.71 -8.70
N CYS A 41 14.84 3.06 -8.65
CA CYS A 41 16.13 3.77 -8.55
C CYS A 41 16.50 4.62 -9.78
N SER A 42 15.72 4.55 -10.87
CA SER A 42 15.81 5.50 -11.98
C SER A 42 15.26 6.88 -11.61
N LEU A 43 14.39 6.98 -10.60
CA LEU A 43 13.90 8.24 -10.05
C LEU A 43 14.95 8.83 -9.10
N LYS A 44 15.16 10.14 -9.20
CA LYS A 44 16.09 10.87 -8.31
C LYS A 44 15.55 11.08 -6.90
N SER A 45 14.24 10.96 -6.73
CA SER A 45 13.51 11.23 -5.49
C SER A 45 12.30 10.29 -5.38
N PRO A 46 11.76 10.09 -4.17
CA PRO A 46 10.49 9.41 -4.00
C PRO A 46 9.38 10.09 -4.83
N PRO A 47 8.48 9.31 -5.46
CA PRO A 47 7.44 9.87 -6.33
C PRO A 47 6.32 10.57 -5.57
N GLN A 48 6.11 10.21 -4.30
CA GLN A 48 5.08 10.77 -3.44
C GLN A 48 5.56 10.75 -2.00
N LEU A 49 5.20 11.80 -1.27
CA LEU A 49 5.40 11.92 0.18
C LEU A 49 4.05 12.19 0.85
N CYS A 50 3.99 11.92 2.15
CA CYS A 50 2.83 12.19 2.98
C CYS A 50 2.77 13.68 3.35
N VAL A 51 1.55 14.22 3.42
CA VAL A 51 1.29 15.56 3.95
C VAL A 51 0.51 15.39 5.26
N PRO A 52 1.06 15.81 6.41
CA PRO A 52 0.38 15.67 7.70
C PRO A 52 -0.99 16.34 7.68
N ASN A 53 -1.99 15.63 8.18
CA ASN A 53 -3.34 16.14 8.34
C ASN A 53 -3.85 15.88 9.76
N ALA A 54 -4.15 16.96 10.48
CA ALA A 54 -4.63 16.91 11.86
C ALA A 54 -5.99 16.23 12.03
N SER A 55 -6.76 16.03 10.94
CA SER A 55 -8.03 15.30 10.99
C SER A 55 -7.87 13.78 10.96
N VAL A 56 -6.67 13.26 10.71
CA VAL A 56 -6.41 11.81 10.67
C VAL A 56 -6.53 11.23 12.09
N THR A 57 -7.36 10.19 12.24
CA THR A 57 -7.59 9.59 13.56
C THR A 57 -6.45 8.66 13.99
N VAL A 58 -6.50 8.23 15.25
CA VAL A 58 -5.55 7.25 15.79
C VAL A 58 -5.72 5.89 15.08
N GLU A 59 -6.95 5.47 14.84
CA GLU A 59 -7.29 4.24 14.10
C GLU A 59 -6.67 4.29 12.70
N GLU A 60 -6.85 5.40 11.98
CA GLU A 60 -6.29 5.56 10.64
C GLU A 60 -4.76 5.61 10.67
N THR A 61 -4.18 6.29 11.67
CA THR A 61 -2.73 6.31 11.87
C THR A 61 -2.18 4.90 12.16
N ALA A 62 -2.86 4.10 12.97
CA ALA A 62 -2.46 2.72 13.25
C ALA A 62 -2.50 1.84 11.99
N LEU A 63 -3.53 2.00 11.15
CA LEU A 63 -3.64 1.32 9.86
C LEU A 63 -2.50 1.72 8.91
N ARG A 64 -2.20 3.02 8.84
CA ARG A 64 -1.06 3.55 8.06
C ARG A 64 0.27 3.03 8.60
N ALA A 65 0.43 2.97 9.90
CA ALA A 65 1.63 2.42 10.55
C ALA A 65 1.86 0.95 10.25
N TYR A 66 0.79 0.15 10.20
CA TYR A 66 0.89 -1.24 9.77
C TYR A 66 1.27 -1.35 8.29
N LYS A 67 0.64 -0.55 7.41
CA LYS A 67 0.99 -0.48 5.98
C LYS A 67 2.45 -0.07 5.76
N PHE A 68 2.93 0.90 6.54
CA PHE A 68 4.32 1.34 6.50
C PHE A 68 5.27 0.21 6.90
N TYR A 69 5.01 -0.46 8.02
CA TYR A 69 5.79 -1.63 8.45
C TYR A 69 5.83 -2.72 7.37
N ARG A 70 4.69 -3.02 6.76
CA ARG A 70 4.60 -3.98 5.66
C ARG A 70 5.48 -3.54 4.48
N ALA A 71 5.30 -2.31 4.00
CA ALA A 71 6.05 -1.76 2.88
C ALA A 71 7.57 -1.74 3.12
N PHE A 72 7.99 -1.32 4.32
CA PHE A 72 9.40 -1.22 4.72
C PHE A 72 10.04 -2.59 4.96
N VAL A 73 9.40 -3.44 5.78
CA VAL A 73 10.04 -4.67 6.27
C VAL A 73 9.74 -5.88 5.38
N VAL A 74 8.47 -6.09 5.05
CA VAL A 74 7.99 -7.38 4.56
C VAL A 74 7.84 -7.41 3.05
N ASP A 75 7.40 -6.32 2.45
CA ASP A 75 7.02 -6.26 1.04
C ASP A 75 8.12 -5.64 0.17
N GLY A 76 8.92 -4.74 0.73
CA GLY A 76 9.94 -4.01 -0.02
C GLY A 76 9.27 -3.12 -1.07
N ASP A 77 8.28 -2.33 -0.64
CA ASP A 77 7.51 -1.43 -1.49
C ASP A 77 7.90 0.03 -1.22
N PRO A 78 8.89 0.57 -1.95
CA PRO A 78 9.38 1.92 -1.71
C PRO A 78 8.31 2.97 -2.00
N ARG A 79 7.42 2.73 -2.98
CA ARG A 79 6.37 3.68 -3.32
C ARG A 79 5.42 3.89 -2.15
N THR A 80 4.90 2.79 -1.60
CA THR A 80 4.01 2.84 -0.44
C THR A 80 4.75 3.38 0.79
N MET A 81 5.96 2.88 1.07
CA MET A 81 6.75 3.32 2.21
C MET A 81 6.93 4.85 2.22
N PHE A 82 7.43 5.43 1.12
CA PHE A 82 7.67 6.88 1.06
C PHE A 82 6.39 7.71 1.02
N SER A 83 5.30 7.20 0.43
CA SER A 83 3.99 7.89 0.46
C SER A 83 3.43 8.09 1.87
N LEU A 84 4.00 7.42 2.88
CA LEU A 84 3.64 7.52 4.29
C LEU A 84 4.63 8.34 5.12
N ILE A 85 5.75 8.79 4.53
CA ILE A 85 6.77 9.63 5.18
C ILE A 85 6.55 11.09 4.78
N ASP A 86 6.57 12.01 5.74
CA ASP A 86 6.47 13.43 5.43
C ASP A 86 7.77 14.06 4.92
N ASN A 87 7.68 15.26 4.33
CA ASN A 87 8.83 15.92 3.73
C ASN A 87 9.86 16.45 4.76
N VAL A 88 9.49 16.57 6.03
CA VAL A 88 10.34 17.11 7.09
C VAL A 88 10.87 16.01 8.02
N TYR A 89 10.78 14.75 7.58
CA TYR A 89 11.21 13.57 8.32
C TYR A 89 12.55 13.74 9.04
N GLU A 90 12.55 13.53 10.35
CA GLU A 90 13.73 13.62 11.20
C GLU A 90 14.34 12.24 11.46
N GLN A 91 15.66 12.16 11.27
CA GLN A 91 16.43 10.93 11.44
C GLN A 91 17.41 11.08 12.61
N HIS A 92 17.36 10.15 13.56
CA HIS A 92 18.24 10.12 14.74
C HIS A 92 19.40 9.13 14.62
N HIS A 93 19.53 8.42 13.50
CA HIS A 93 20.70 7.59 13.23
C HIS A 93 21.95 8.47 12.96
N PRO A 94 23.08 8.30 13.69
CA PRO A 94 24.27 9.16 13.56
C PRO A 94 24.89 9.21 12.15
N GLY A 95 24.65 8.19 11.33
CA GLY A 95 25.17 8.07 9.96
C GLY A 95 24.26 8.64 8.85
N TYR A 96 23.07 9.14 9.17
CA TYR A 96 22.10 9.58 8.16
C TYR A 96 21.55 10.97 8.45
N ALA A 97 21.53 11.82 7.42
CA ALA A 97 20.87 13.12 7.51
C ALA A 97 19.34 12.97 7.44
N SER A 98 18.64 13.96 8.02
CA SER A 98 17.17 14.05 7.97
C SER A 98 16.64 14.34 6.56
N GLY A 99 15.36 14.02 6.34
CA GLY A 99 14.61 14.21 5.09
C GLY A 99 14.46 12.91 4.29
N PRO A 100 13.30 12.64 3.67
CA PRO A 100 13.08 11.39 2.94
C PRO A 100 13.98 11.24 1.70
N GLN A 101 14.49 12.35 1.17
CA GLN A 101 15.40 12.34 0.01
C GLN A 101 16.75 11.69 0.32
N THR A 102 17.23 11.80 1.56
CA THR A 102 18.57 11.31 1.96
C THR A 102 18.62 9.79 2.01
N ILE A 103 17.49 9.14 2.31
CA ILE A 103 17.36 7.70 2.43
C ILE A 103 16.77 7.03 1.19
N TRP A 104 16.37 7.79 0.16
CA TRP A 104 15.72 7.25 -1.04
C TRP A 104 16.53 6.15 -1.73
N SER A 105 17.82 6.39 -1.94
CA SER A 105 18.72 5.46 -2.64
C SER A 105 18.90 4.12 -1.92
N LEU A 106 18.64 4.08 -0.60
CA LEU A 106 18.74 2.86 0.20
C LEU A 106 17.58 1.90 -0.08
N PHE A 107 16.41 2.45 -0.42
CA PHE A 107 15.16 1.69 -0.48
C PHE A 107 14.54 1.63 -1.88
N CYS A 108 14.97 2.47 -2.82
CA CYS A 108 14.39 2.58 -4.16
C CYS A 108 14.34 1.27 -4.95
N ASN A 109 15.16 0.28 -4.60
CA ASN A 109 15.23 -1.01 -5.29
C ASN A 109 14.20 -2.03 -4.79
N GLY A 110 13.42 -1.71 -3.74
CA GLY A 110 12.38 -2.59 -3.22
C GLY A 110 12.91 -3.87 -2.55
N ASN A 111 14.04 -3.76 -1.86
CA ASN A 111 14.55 -4.85 -1.05
C ASN A 111 13.69 -5.06 0.20
N LYS A 112 13.50 -6.33 0.55
CA LYS A 112 12.87 -6.73 1.81
C LYS A 112 13.92 -6.81 2.90
N ILE A 113 13.51 -6.47 4.12
CA ILE A 113 14.37 -6.54 5.30
C ILE A 113 14.08 -7.82 6.09
N GLY A 114 12.83 -8.29 6.06
CA GLY A 114 12.41 -9.49 6.78
C GLY A 114 11.20 -10.19 6.16
N THR A 115 10.62 -11.10 6.93
CA THR A 115 9.42 -11.85 6.57
C THR A 115 8.35 -11.66 7.63
N GLU A 116 7.09 -11.76 7.26
CA GLU A 116 5.97 -11.60 8.20
C GLU A 116 6.07 -12.50 9.43
N GLN A 117 6.58 -13.73 9.28
CA GLN A 117 6.75 -14.69 10.37
C GLN A 117 7.98 -14.39 11.24
N GLY A 118 8.99 -13.73 10.67
CA GLY A 118 10.26 -13.43 11.33
C GLY A 118 10.32 -12.04 11.96
N THR A 119 9.27 -11.24 11.82
CA THR A 119 9.25 -9.84 12.26
C THR A 119 8.03 -9.56 13.13
N SER A 120 8.06 -8.45 13.87
CA SER A 120 6.96 -8.02 14.72
C SER A 120 6.69 -6.55 14.54
N TRP A 121 5.43 -6.15 14.76
CA TRP A 121 4.99 -4.78 14.66
C TRP A 121 4.18 -4.39 15.90
N CYS A 122 4.28 -3.11 16.27
CA CYS A 122 3.47 -2.53 17.33
C CYS A 122 3.16 -1.08 16.97
N PHE A 123 1.96 -0.61 17.29
CA PHE A 123 1.66 0.82 17.35
C PHE A 123 1.17 1.14 18.75
N ASP A 124 1.83 2.07 19.43
CA ASP A 124 1.44 2.58 20.73
C ASP A 124 0.68 3.90 20.54
N ALA A 125 -0.65 3.81 20.64
CA ALA A 125 -1.54 4.94 20.49
C ALA A 125 -1.32 6.04 21.55
N SER A 126 -0.79 5.70 22.73
CA SER A 126 -0.57 6.67 23.81
C SER A 126 0.58 7.64 23.50
N THR A 127 1.51 7.22 22.65
CA THR A 127 2.68 8.01 22.24
C THR A 127 2.67 8.36 20.75
N ASN A 128 1.70 7.85 19.98
CA ASN A 128 1.63 7.93 18.53
C ASN A 128 2.91 7.39 17.86
N MET A 129 3.45 6.30 18.42
CA MET A 129 4.70 5.67 17.96
C MET A 129 4.42 4.30 17.35
N SER A 130 5.01 4.00 16.19
CA SER A 130 5.06 2.64 15.65
C SER A 130 6.44 2.03 15.84
N TYR A 131 6.49 0.70 15.86
CA TYR A 131 7.70 -0.07 16.04
C TYR A 131 7.72 -1.23 15.07
N ALA A 132 8.90 -1.56 14.57
CA ALA A 132 9.16 -2.78 13.83
C ALA A 132 10.35 -3.50 14.45
N LYS A 133 10.21 -4.79 14.71
CA LYS A 133 11.32 -5.65 15.16
C LYS A 133 11.64 -6.68 14.09
N TYR A 134 12.91 -6.73 13.71
CA TYR A 134 13.52 -7.71 12.84
C TYR A 134 14.91 -8.05 13.42
N SER A 135 16.01 -7.83 12.70
CA SER A 135 17.38 -7.91 13.26
C SER A 135 17.70 -6.77 14.22
N THR A 136 17.01 -5.64 14.09
CA THR A 136 16.99 -4.52 15.06
C THR A 136 15.55 -4.14 15.42
N VAL A 137 15.39 -3.12 16.26
CA VAL A 137 14.11 -2.45 16.47
C VAL A 137 14.23 -1.04 15.95
N ASP A 138 13.27 -0.66 15.11
CA ASP A 138 13.05 0.73 14.74
C ASP A 138 11.81 1.25 15.45
N ARG A 139 11.81 2.55 15.76
CA ARG A 139 10.69 3.30 16.31
C ARG A 139 10.44 4.53 15.44
N TRP A 140 9.18 4.80 15.13
CA TRP A 140 8.77 5.98 14.37
C TRP A 140 7.67 6.76 15.08
N LYS A 141 7.81 8.08 15.09
CA LYS A 141 6.73 8.99 15.50
C LYS A 141 5.84 9.31 14.33
N TRP A 142 4.54 9.35 14.59
CA TRP A 142 3.53 9.76 13.63
C TRP A 142 3.01 11.16 13.95
N VAL A 143 2.83 12.00 12.94
CA VAL A 143 2.20 13.32 13.05
C VAL A 143 1.22 13.48 11.90
N GLY A 144 -0.05 13.76 12.22
CA GLY A 144 -1.11 13.91 11.21
C GLY A 144 -1.23 12.72 10.24
N GLY A 145 -0.96 11.50 10.71
CA GLY A 145 -1.01 10.29 9.89
C GLY A 145 0.21 10.05 8.98
N CYS A 146 1.32 10.76 9.19
CA CYS A 146 2.58 10.58 8.47
C CYS A 146 3.72 10.20 9.41
N VAL A 147 4.67 9.39 8.94
CA VAL A 147 5.96 9.16 9.60
C VAL A 147 6.74 10.46 9.58
N HIS A 148 7.08 10.93 10.77
CA HIS A 148 7.70 12.23 10.99
C HIS A 148 9.12 12.13 11.57
N GLU A 149 9.39 11.10 12.37
CA GLU A 149 10.65 11.00 13.12
C GLU A 149 11.00 9.54 13.34
N HIS A 150 12.30 9.19 13.36
CA HIS A 150 12.78 7.81 13.45
C HIS A 150 14.00 7.62 14.35
N TRP A 151 14.02 6.49 15.06
CA TRP A 151 15.13 6.00 15.86
C TRP A 151 15.34 4.50 15.62
N ASP A 152 16.61 4.07 15.60
CA ASP A 152 17.00 2.66 15.39
C ASP A 152 18.12 2.17 16.34
N GLN A 153 18.53 3.01 17.31
CA GLN A 153 19.61 2.70 18.26
C GLN A 153 19.06 2.32 19.64
N GLY A 154 19.24 1.05 20.02
CA GLY A 154 18.89 0.57 21.36
C GLY A 154 17.39 0.52 21.66
N GLU A 155 16.55 0.65 20.63
CA GLU A 155 15.10 0.63 20.74
C GLU A 155 14.58 -0.75 21.16
N LYS A 156 13.40 -0.76 21.79
CA LYS A 156 12.73 -1.98 22.25
C LYS A 156 11.27 -1.95 21.87
N LEU A 157 10.76 -3.11 21.46
CA LEU A 157 9.34 -3.27 21.22
C LEU A 157 8.57 -3.08 22.55
N PRO A 158 7.45 -2.34 22.56
CA PRO A 158 6.58 -2.27 23.72
C PRO A 158 6.06 -3.64 24.14
N ALA A 159 5.57 -3.73 25.38
CA ALA A 159 4.82 -4.91 25.82
C ALA A 159 3.56 -5.09 24.96
N ALA A 160 3.18 -6.33 24.70
CA ALA A 160 2.14 -6.67 23.72
C ALA A 160 0.75 -6.08 24.06
N ASP A 161 0.47 -5.87 25.34
CA ASP A 161 -0.77 -5.25 25.84
C ASP A 161 -0.87 -3.75 25.50
N LYS A 162 0.26 -3.09 25.21
CA LYS A 162 0.31 -1.70 24.73
C LYS A 162 0.14 -1.58 23.21
N CYS A 163 0.27 -2.67 22.48
CA CYS A 163 0.19 -2.63 21.03
C CYS A 163 -1.26 -2.54 20.57
N TYR A 164 -1.52 -1.58 19.68
CA TYR A 164 -2.81 -1.35 19.08
C TYR A 164 -3.30 -2.60 18.35
N LYS A 165 -4.55 -2.98 18.63
CA LYS A 165 -5.21 -4.11 17.98
C LYS A 165 -5.88 -3.62 16.71
N LEU A 166 -5.30 -3.97 15.57
CA LEU A 166 -5.90 -3.66 14.28
C LEU A 166 -7.28 -4.33 14.16
N PRO A 167 -8.24 -3.70 13.45
CA PRO A 167 -9.48 -4.36 13.06
C PRO A 167 -9.21 -5.67 12.33
N ALA A 168 -10.03 -6.70 12.54
CA ALA A 168 -9.80 -8.04 11.98
C ALA A 168 -9.67 -8.06 10.45
N ASN A 169 -10.35 -7.14 9.75
CA ASN A 169 -10.32 -6.99 8.30
C ASN A 169 -9.15 -6.14 7.77
N ALA A 170 -8.35 -5.53 8.63
CA ALA A 170 -7.30 -4.58 8.23
C ALA A 170 -6.00 -5.26 7.77
N THR A 171 -5.76 -6.50 8.18
CA THR A 171 -4.52 -7.24 7.88
C THR A 171 -4.61 -8.08 6.61
N GLY A 172 -5.76 -8.08 5.93
CA GLY A 172 -5.98 -8.88 4.71
C GLY A 172 -5.95 -10.40 4.96
N LYS A 173 -5.98 -10.83 6.22
CA LYS A 173 -6.06 -12.24 6.60
C LYS A 173 -7.51 -12.56 7.01
N PRO A 174 -8.16 -13.58 6.42
CA PRO A 174 -9.46 -14.04 6.90
C PRO A 174 -9.40 -14.54 8.34
#